data_AF-A0A2H0SIM2-F1
#
_entry.id   AF-A0A2H0SIM2-F1
#
_cell.length_a   1.000
_cell.length_b   1.000
_cell.length_c   1.000
_cell.angle_alpha   90.00
_cell.angle_beta   90.00
_cell.angle_gamma   90.00
#
_symmetry.space_group_name_H-M   'P 1'
#
loop_
_entity.id
_entity.type
_entity.pdbx_description
1 polymer ?
#
loop_
_entity_poly.entity_id
_entity_poly.type
_entity_poly.pdbx_seq_one_letter_code
_entity_poly.pdbx_strand_id
1 'polypeptide(L)'
;MIIVKVGGGTGINWNFVATDLKQLLVKEPVVLVHGAAAVRDEVAQKLATPTQTITSPSGIPSVYTDQPALDIFLMVYPGLVNKKVVATLQAHHVSAVGLSGVDGALWRAKRKANTLSQQGGKTKLLTDNLTGRVEQVNTELIQLLIANGYLPVIAPPALSFSNEVVNTDSDWAVAIMAAALQVKKVVYLFAAPGLLKDIDEPTSLVKHIEAEKIDDYLPFAQGRMKRKVLGAKKALELGVEVVYWGDGRVENPVTGALRGNGTTISRTTISGSTISGAKTKL
;
A
#
# COMPACT_ATOMS: atom_id res chain seq x y z
N MET A 1 -11.02 -12.34 -3.69
CA MET A 1 -10.90 -10.88 -3.57
C MET A 1 -9.43 -10.55 -3.35
N ILE A 2 -8.91 -9.56 -4.07
CA ILE A 2 -7.53 -9.08 -3.95
C ILE A 2 -7.54 -7.59 -3.62
N ILE A 3 -6.59 -7.16 -2.78
CA ILE A 3 -6.26 -5.74 -2.65
C ILE A 3 -5.02 -5.46 -3.50
N VAL A 4 -5.13 -4.49 -4.41
CA VAL A 4 -4.02 -4.01 -5.22
C VAL A 4 -3.61 -2.63 -4.72
N LYS A 5 -2.38 -2.48 -4.25
CA LYS A 5 -1.81 -1.23 -3.79
C LYS A 5 -0.80 -0.70 -4.79
N VAL A 6 -1.12 0.40 -5.45
CA VAL A 6 -0.20 1.08 -6.37
C VAL A 6 0.57 2.17 -5.63
N GLY A 7 1.89 2.19 -5.77
CA GLY A 7 2.78 3.18 -5.19
C GLY A 7 2.49 4.60 -5.69
N GLY A 8 2.90 5.60 -4.89
CA GLY A 8 2.76 7.02 -5.27
C GLY A 8 4.02 7.63 -5.89
N GLY A 9 4.93 6.80 -6.42
CA GLY A 9 6.14 7.26 -7.12
C GLY A 9 5.84 7.64 -8.57
N THR A 10 6.86 8.12 -9.28
CA THR A 10 6.79 8.35 -10.73
C THR A 10 6.95 7.04 -11.49
N GLY A 11 6.53 7.02 -12.76
CA GLY A 11 6.80 5.91 -13.69
C GLY A 11 5.76 4.79 -13.74
N ILE A 12 4.78 4.74 -12.83
CA ILE A 12 3.68 3.77 -12.94
C ILE A 12 2.92 3.98 -14.25
N ASN A 13 2.70 2.91 -15.00
CA ASN A 13 1.89 2.93 -16.20
C ASN A 13 0.44 2.56 -15.86
N TRP A 14 -0.40 3.57 -15.63
CA TRP A 14 -1.81 3.37 -15.27
C TRP A 14 -2.64 2.74 -16.38
N ASN A 15 -2.25 2.86 -17.66
CA ASN A 15 -2.93 2.16 -18.75
C ASN A 15 -2.69 0.64 -18.65
N PHE A 16 -1.46 0.20 -18.37
CA PHE A 16 -1.18 -1.22 -18.17
C PHE A 16 -1.89 -1.79 -16.94
N VAL A 17 -1.93 -1.02 -15.84
CA VAL A 17 -2.71 -1.39 -14.66
C VAL A 17 -4.20 -1.50 -14.98
N ALA A 18 -4.77 -0.55 -15.71
CA ALA A 18 -6.19 -0.55 -16.07
C ALA A 18 -6.58 -1.73 -16.98
N THR A 19 -5.78 -1.99 -18.03
CA THR A 19 -5.97 -3.15 -18.94
C THR A 19 -5.96 -4.46 -18.17
N ASP A 20 -5.01 -4.64 -17.26
CA ASP A 20 -4.87 -5.87 -16.47
C ASP A 20 -6.00 -6.02 -15.45
N LEU A 21 -6.37 -4.95 -14.75
CA LEU A 21 -7.49 -4.97 -13.81
C LEU A 21 -8.81 -5.30 -14.52
N LYS A 22 -9.05 -4.81 -15.73
CA LYS A 22 -10.22 -5.17 -16.53
C LYS A 22 -10.35 -6.69 -16.71
N GLN A 23 -9.24 -7.36 -17.01
CA GLN A 23 -9.22 -8.81 -17.18
C GLN A 23 -9.37 -9.55 -15.86
N LEU A 24 -8.74 -9.05 -14.79
CA LEU A 24 -8.78 -9.66 -13.47
C LEU A 24 -10.16 -9.59 -12.81
N LEU A 25 -10.88 -8.48 -12.99
CA LEU A 25 -12.21 -8.24 -12.39
C LEU A 25 -13.28 -9.25 -12.83
N VAL A 26 -13.10 -9.91 -13.99
CA VAL A 26 -13.96 -11.01 -14.44
C VAL A 26 -13.81 -12.26 -13.57
N LYS A 27 -12.66 -12.44 -12.91
CA LYS A 27 -12.31 -13.65 -12.16
C LYS A 27 -12.53 -13.50 -10.67
N GLU A 28 -12.15 -12.35 -10.10
CA GLU A 28 -12.37 -12.09 -8.68
C GLU A 28 -12.46 -10.59 -8.37
N PRO A 29 -13.18 -10.21 -7.29
CA PRO A 29 -13.28 -8.82 -6.87
C PRO A 29 -11.93 -8.21 -6.53
N VAL A 30 -11.74 -6.93 -6.87
CA VAL A 30 -10.54 -6.16 -6.54
C VAL A 30 -10.91 -4.89 -5.78
N VAL A 31 -10.08 -4.52 -4.80
CA VAL A 31 -10.04 -3.18 -4.22
C VAL A 31 -8.71 -2.54 -4.59
N LEU A 32 -8.75 -1.37 -5.22
CA LEU A 32 -7.55 -0.64 -5.63
C LEU A 32 -7.25 0.44 -4.59
N VAL A 33 -6.01 0.49 -4.11
CA VAL A 33 -5.50 1.57 -3.26
C VAL A 33 -4.34 2.25 -3.97
N HIS A 34 -4.26 3.57 -3.97
CA HIS A 34 -3.13 4.28 -4.57
C HIS A 34 -2.47 5.28 -3.62
N GLY A 35 -1.22 5.64 -3.93
CA GLY A 35 -0.53 6.77 -3.32
C GLY A 35 -0.42 7.94 -4.30
N ALA A 36 0.19 9.04 -3.86
CA ALA A 36 0.42 10.22 -4.69
C ALA A 36 1.65 11.03 -4.26
N ALA A 37 2.63 10.39 -3.60
CA ALA A 37 3.75 11.08 -2.96
C ALA A 37 4.53 12.00 -3.92
N ALA A 38 4.88 11.54 -5.12
CA ALA A 38 5.60 12.35 -6.10
C ALA A 38 4.80 13.58 -6.55
N VAL A 39 3.51 13.40 -6.87
CA VAL A 39 2.62 14.50 -7.28
C VAL A 39 2.38 15.48 -6.12
N ARG A 40 2.30 14.97 -4.88
CA ARG A 40 2.20 15.82 -3.68
C ARG A 40 3.42 16.70 -3.55
N ASP A 41 4.62 16.12 -3.67
CA ASP A 41 5.87 16.88 -3.53
C ASP A 41 5.99 17.94 -4.63
N GLU A 42 5.58 17.63 -5.85
CA GLU A 42 5.52 18.59 -6.97
C GLU A 42 4.55 19.75 -6.70
N VAL A 43 3.32 19.45 -6.26
CA VAL A 43 2.30 20.48 -5.96
C VAL A 43 2.71 21.32 -4.75
N ALA A 44 3.25 20.70 -3.72
CA ALA A 44 3.80 21.36 -2.54
C ALA A 44 4.88 22.38 -2.91
N GLN A 45 5.80 22.00 -3.81
CA GLN A 45 6.82 22.92 -4.33
C GLN A 45 6.20 24.08 -5.11
N LYS A 46 5.21 23.84 -5.97
CA LYS A 46 4.53 24.88 -6.75
C LYS A 46 3.77 25.89 -5.88
N LEU A 47 3.26 25.45 -4.73
CA LEU A 47 2.56 26.28 -3.74
C LEU A 47 3.51 26.89 -2.70
N ALA A 48 4.84 26.85 -2.94
CA ALA A 48 5.86 27.36 -2.02
C ALA A 48 5.75 26.82 -0.58
N THR A 49 5.21 25.61 -0.42
CA THR A 49 5.02 24.92 0.86
C THR A 49 5.68 23.53 0.76
N PRO A 50 7.01 23.45 0.63
CA PRO A 50 7.71 22.19 0.35
C PRO A 50 7.48 21.15 1.45
N THR A 51 7.37 19.88 1.05
CA THR A 51 7.11 18.77 1.98
C THR A 51 8.25 18.61 2.98
N GLN A 52 7.91 18.58 4.27
CA GLN A 52 8.87 18.39 5.36
C GLN A 52 8.90 16.93 5.82
N THR A 53 10.09 16.43 6.19
CA THR A 53 10.27 15.09 6.72
C THR A 53 10.73 15.14 8.17
N ILE A 54 10.08 14.33 9.01
CA ILE A 54 10.44 14.10 10.42
C ILE A 54 10.86 12.65 10.60
N THR A 55 11.78 12.40 11.54
CA THR A 55 12.30 11.05 11.81
C THR A 55 11.94 10.65 13.24
N SER A 56 11.28 9.51 13.43
CA SER A 56 10.94 9.01 14.77
C SER A 56 12.20 8.68 15.60
N PRO A 57 12.10 8.55 16.94
CA PRO A 57 13.19 8.03 17.78
C PRO A 57 13.78 6.69 17.29
N SER A 58 12.93 5.85 16.68
CA SER A 58 13.31 4.57 16.07
C SER A 58 13.91 4.68 14.66
N GLY A 59 14.22 5.89 14.18
CA GLY A 59 14.87 6.13 12.89
C GLY A 59 13.96 5.93 11.67
N ILE A 60 12.64 6.01 11.82
CA ILE A 60 11.71 5.84 10.69
C ILE A 60 11.29 7.22 10.18
N PRO A 61 11.60 7.58 8.91
CA PRO A 61 11.20 8.85 8.34
C PRO A 61 9.70 8.87 7.99
N SER A 62 9.02 9.97 8.24
CA SER A 62 7.62 10.28 7.91
C SER A 62 7.49 11.69 7.37
N VAL A 63 6.47 11.91 6.54
CA VAL A 63 6.06 13.27 6.17
C VAL A 63 5.45 13.95 7.40
N TYR A 64 5.98 15.12 7.75
CA TYR A 64 5.37 16.02 8.71
C TYR A 64 4.12 16.63 8.06
N THR A 65 2.99 16.57 8.76
CA THR A 65 1.70 16.99 8.22
C THR A 65 1.09 18.01 9.16
N ASP A 66 1.42 19.29 8.99
CA ASP A 66 0.66 20.40 9.57
C ASP A 66 -0.58 20.70 8.73
N GLN A 67 -1.33 21.75 9.07
CA GLN A 67 -2.56 22.10 8.35
C GLN A 67 -2.30 22.43 6.86
N PRO A 68 -1.32 23.28 6.48
CA PRO A 68 -1.03 23.52 5.07
C PRO A 68 -0.64 22.26 4.30
N ALA A 69 0.19 21.38 4.90
CA ALA A 69 0.54 20.11 4.29
C ALA A 69 -0.67 19.17 4.13
N LEU A 70 -1.60 19.18 5.09
CA LEU A 70 -2.84 18.41 5.01
C LEU A 70 -3.76 18.90 3.89
N ASP A 71 -3.87 20.21 3.67
CA ASP A 71 -4.67 20.78 2.58
C ASP A 71 -4.13 20.35 1.22
N ILE A 72 -2.80 20.41 1.04
CA ILE A 72 -2.13 19.89 -0.17
C ILE A 72 -2.40 18.39 -0.33
N PHE A 73 -2.35 17.64 0.77
CA PHE A 73 -2.66 16.21 0.76
C PHE A 73 -4.08 15.94 0.26
N LEU A 74 -5.08 16.69 0.73
CA LEU A 74 -6.47 16.62 0.29
C LEU A 74 -6.66 17.00 -1.19
N MET A 75 -5.96 18.03 -1.67
CA MET A 75 -6.02 18.42 -3.09
C MET A 75 -5.47 17.31 -3.99
N VAL A 76 -4.39 16.65 -3.56
CA VAL A 76 -3.61 15.77 -4.42
C VAL A 76 -4.07 14.32 -4.38
N TYR A 77 -4.25 13.74 -3.19
CA TYR A 77 -4.51 12.31 -3.05
C TYR A 77 -5.93 11.95 -3.51
N PRO A 78 -7.01 12.38 -2.83
CA PRO A 78 -8.38 12.06 -3.23
C PRO A 78 -8.91 12.96 -4.36
N GLY A 79 -8.24 14.09 -4.63
CA GLY A 79 -8.51 14.96 -5.77
C GLY A 79 -7.71 14.54 -7.00
N LEU A 80 -6.65 15.29 -7.31
CA LEU A 80 -5.94 15.24 -8.59
C LEU A 80 -5.54 13.82 -9.04
N VAL A 81 -4.89 13.04 -8.18
CA VAL A 81 -4.40 11.70 -8.56
C VAL A 81 -5.54 10.71 -8.63
N ASN A 82 -6.41 10.65 -7.61
CA ASN A 82 -7.54 9.72 -7.60
C ASN A 82 -8.44 9.90 -8.83
N LYS A 83 -8.77 11.14 -9.19
CA LYS A 83 -9.66 11.38 -10.34
C LYS A 83 -8.98 11.06 -11.67
N LYS A 84 -7.66 11.27 -11.81
CA LYS A 84 -6.90 10.80 -12.98
C LYS A 84 -6.85 9.27 -13.10
N VAL A 85 -6.69 8.57 -11.98
CA VAL A 85 -6.72 7.09 -11.94
C VAL A 85 -8.11 6.59 -12.33
N VAL A 86 -9.17 7.15 -11.74
CA VAL A 86 -10.56 6.79 -12.07
C VAL A 86 -10.86 7.06 -13.54
N ALA A 87 -10.50 8.23 -14.07
CA ALA A 87 -10.69 8.54 -15.49
C ALA A 87 -9.96 7.55 -16.41
N THR A 88 -8.75 7.13 -16.04
CA THR A 88 -8.00 6.10 -16.78
C THR A 88 -8.74 4.76 -16.75
N LEU A 89 -9.24 4.32 -15.59
CA LEU A 89 -10.01 3.08 -15.48
C LEU A 89 -11.31 3.14 -16.30
N GLN A 90 -12.01 4.28 -16.27
CA GLN A 90 -13.21 4.50 -17.07
C GLN A 90 -12.93 4.42 -18.57
N ALA A 91 -11.81 5.00 -19.04
CA ALA A 91 -11.39 4.89 -20.45
C ALA A 91 -11.12 3.44 -20.90
N HIS A 92 -10.83 2.54 -19.95
CA HIS A 92 -10.67 1.10 -20.21
C HIS A 92 -11.96 0.30 -19.98
N HIS A 93 -13.10 0.97 -19.77
CA HIS A 93 -14.40 0.37 -19.45
C HIS A 93 -14.41 -0.39 -18.13
N VAL A 94 -13.69 0.11 -17.12
CA VAL A 94 -13.78 -0.36 -15.74
C VAL A 94 -14.60 0.65 -14.94
N SER A 95 -15.75 0.22 -14.43
CA SER A 95 -16.65 1.03 -13.59
C SER A 95 -16.02 1.34 -12.23
N ALA A 96 -15.14 2.33 -12.18
CA ALA A 96 -14.39 2.70 -10.97
C ALA A 96 -15.08 3.82 -10.17
N VAL A 97 -15.08 3.70 -8.85
CA VAL A 97 -15.56 4.72 -7.90
C VAL A 97 -14.40 5.17 -7.01
N GLY A 98 -14.04 6.44 -7.10
CA GLY A 98 -12.91 7.02 -6.37
C GLY A 98 -13.30 7.58 -5.01
N LEU A 99 -12.69 7.06 -3.95
CA LEU A 99 -12.95 7.41 -2.54
C LEU A 99 -11.66 7.75 -1.81
N SER A 100 -11.79 8.52 -0.75
CA SER A 100 -10.81 8.65 0.33
C SER A 100 -11.19 7.76 1.52
N GLY A 101 -10.31 7.64 2.50
CA GLY A 101 -10.66 7.05 3.80
C GLY A 101 -11.68 7.88 4.60
N VAL A 102 -11.96 9.13 4.22
CA VAL A 102 -12.96 9.99 4.89
C VAL A 102 -14.37 9.67 4.41
N ASP A 103 -14.53 9.33 3.13
CA ASP A 103 -15.84 9.09 2.52
C ASP A 103 -16.52 7.88 3.18
N GLY A 104 -17.74 8.07 3.70
CA GLY A 104 -18.46 7.04 4.46
C GLY A 104 -17.69 6.51 5.67
N ALA A 105 -16.73 7.29 6.18
CA ALA A 105 -15.77 6.88 7.20
C ALA A 105 -15.04 5.57 6.87
N LEU A 106 -14.66 5.40 5.59
CA LEU A 106 -14.07 4.17 5.08
C LEU A 106 -12.84 3.72 5.88
N TRP A 107 -11.99 4.64 6.31
CA TRP A 107 -10.89 4.39 7.24
C TRP A 107 -11.00 5.26 8.48
N ARG A 108 -11.30 4.64 9.63
CA ARG A 108 -11.25 5.28 10.94
C ARG A 108 -9.87 5.11 11.56
N ALA A 109 -9.30 6.22 12.02
CA ALA A 109 -7.94 6.27 12.54
C ALA A 109 -7.86 6.83 13.97
N LYS A 110 -6.89 6.32 14.73
CA LYS A 110 -6.47 6.94 15.98
C LYS A 110 -5.46 8.05 15.66
N ARG A 111 -5.83 9.31 15.93
CA ARG A 111 -4.95 10.48 15.77
C ARG A 111 -3.77 10.38 16.75
N LYS A 112 -2.57 10.69 16.28
CA LYS A 112 -1.38 10.79 17.12
C LYS A 112 -1.32 12.19 17.72
N ALA A 113 -1.86 12.35 18.92
CA ALA A 113 -1.84 13.65 19.62
C ALA A 113 -0.41 14.17 19.83
N ASN A 114 0.55 13.26 20.02
CA ASN A 114 1.95 13.56 20.28
C ASN A 114 2.81 12.75 19.31
N THR A 115 3.64 13.44 18.54
CA THR A 115 4.66 12.82 17.67
C THR A 115 6.05 13.24 18.13
N LEU A 116 6.89 12.27 18.47
CA LEU A 116 8.30 12.53 18.75
C LEU A 116 9.10 12.53 17.44
N SER A 117 9.92 13.56 17.23
CA SER A 117 10.84 13.65 16.11
C SER A 117 12.27 13.87 16.60
N GLN A 118 13.23 13.12 16.06
CA GLN A 118 14.65 13.45 16.17
C GLN A 118 15.01 14.50 15.13
N GLN A 119 15.53 15.64 15.58
CA GLN A 119 16.06 16.70 14.72
C GLN A 119 17.35 17.24 15.33
N GLY A 120 18.47 17.15 14.61
CA GLY A 120 19.77 17.67 15.07
C GLY A 120 20.24 17.07 16.39
N GLY A 121 20.05 15.77 16.60
CA GLY A 121 20.43 15.06 17.83
C GLY A 121 19.54 15.34 19.05
N LYS A 122 18.46 16.10 18.91
CA LYS A 122 17.47 16.35 19.97
C LYS A 122 16.12 15.73 19.64
N THR A 123 15.41 15.27 20.66
CA THR A 123 14.02 14.82 20.54
C THR A 123 13.09 16.02 20.74
N LYS A 124 12.28 16.33 19.73
CA LYS A 124 11.21 17.33 19.79
C LYS A 124 9.84 16.66 19.86
N LEU A 125 8.95 17.25 20.66
CA LEU A 125 7.53 16.88 20.69
C LEU A 125 6.77 17.77 19.69
N LEU A 126 6.07 17.15 18.76
CA LEU A 126 5.20 17.80 17.77
C LEU A 126 3.75 17.44 18.10
N THR A 127 2.92 18.45 18.37
CA THR A 127 1.50 18.30 18.75
C THR A 127 0.53 18.65 17.62
N ASP A 128 1.05 19.32 16.59
CA ASP A 128 0.38 19.81 15.38
C ASP A 128 0.57 18.87 14.17
N ASN A 129 1.26 17.75 14.33
CA ASN A 129 1.40 16.73 13.28
C ASN A 129 0.11 15.92 13.11
N LEU A 130 -0.73 16.30 12.14
CA LEU A 130 -2.03 15.75 11.75
C LEU A 130 -1.91 14.36 11.08
N THR A 131 -1.39 13.40 11.84
CA THR A 131 -1.25 12.00 11.39
C THR A 131 -2.01 11.05 12.29
N GLY A 132 -2.42 9.92 11.72
CA GLY A 132 -3.13 8.87 12.43
C GLY A 132 -2.73 7.48 11.98
N ARG A 133 -3.24 6.48 12.70
CA ARG A 133 -3.12 5.07 12.35
C ARG A 133 -4.52 4.49 12.19
N VAL A 134 -4.82 3.94 11.01
CA VAL A 134 -6.10 3.26 10.76
C VAL A 134 -6.25 2.08 11.72
N GLU A 135 -7.43 1.96 12.31
CA GLU A 135 -7.82 0.90 13.25
C GLU A 135 -9.15 0.23 12.86
N GLN A 136 -10.05 0.93 12.17
CA GLN A 136 -11.29 0.34 11.66
C GLN A 136 -11.53 0.70 10.20
N VAL A 137 -12.23 -0.18 9.51
CA VAL A 137 -12.54 -0.07 8.08
C VAL A 137 -14.04 -0.29 7.91
N ASN A 138 -14.70 0.59 7.14
CA ASN A 138 -16.08 0.36 6.73
C ASN A 138 -16.13 -0.69 5.61
N THR A 139 -16.25 -1.96 5.99
CA THR A 139 -16.31 -3.08 5.04
C THR A 139 -17.62 -3.11 4.27
N GLU A 140 -18.72 -2.66 4.87
CA GLU A 140 -20.05 -2.61 4.24
C GLU A 140 -20.05 -1.73 3.00
N LEU A 141 -19.44 -0.53 3.08
CA LEU A 141 -19.33 0.37 1.93
C LEU A 141 -18.52 -0.27 0.78
N ILE A 142 -17.41 -0.93 1.10
CA ILE A 142 -16.57 -1.61 0.10
C ILE A 142 -17.35 -2.75 -0.56
N GLN A 143 -18.01 -3.58 0.25
CA GLN A 143 -18.80 -4.71 -0.23
C GLN A 143 -20.01 -4.26 -1.05
N LEU A 144 -20.68 -3.17 -0.66
CA LEU A 144 -21.79 -2.59 -1.40
C LEU A 144 -21.36 -2.16 -2.81
N LEU A 145 -20.23 -1.49 -2.94
CA LEU A 145 -19.71 -1.08 -4.26
C LEU A 145 -19.34 -2.28 -5.13
N ILE A 146 -18.64 -3.25 -4.55
CA ILE A 146 -18.25 -4.48 -5.25
C ILE A 146 -19.49 -5.25 -5.72
N ALA A 147 -20.49 -5.41 -4.85
CA ALA A 147 -21.74 -6.13 -5.17
C ALA A 147 -22.54 -5.47 -6.30
N ASN A 148 -22.35 -4.17 -6.52
CA ASN A 148 -22.98 -3.41 -7.61
C ASN A 148 -22.05 -3.23 -8.83
N GLY A 149 -20.99 -4.03 -8.94
CA GLY A 149 -20.11 -4.06 -10.12
C GLY A 149 -19.13 -2.90 -10.21
N TYR A 150 -18.91 -2.15 -9.13
CA TYR A 150 -17.92 -1.07 -9.09
C TYR A 150 -16.57 -1.58 -8.58
N LEU A 151 -15.48 -1.03 -9.13
CA LEU A 151 -14.13 -1.13 -8.57
C LEU A 151 -13.91 0.04 -7.58
N PRO A 152 -13.78 -0.21 -6.27
CA PRO A 152 -13.42 0.84 -5.32
C PRO A 152 -11.96 1.26 -5.52
N VAL A 153 -11.72 2.56 -5.69
CA VAL A 153 -10.40 3.17 -5.84
C VAL A 153 -10.13 4.12 -4.70
N ILE A 154 -9.39 3.65 -3.70
CA ILE A 154 -9.23 4.29 -2.40
C ILE A 154 -7.88 5.00 -2.30
N ALA A 155 -7.87 6.19 -1.71
CA ALA A 155 -6.65 6.87 -1.28
C ALA A 155 -6.75 7.35 0.16
N PRO A 156 -5.62 7.59 0.83
CA PRO A 156 -5.57 8.49 1.99
C PRO A 156 -6.22 9.85 1.67
N PRO A 157 -6.65 10.65 2.68
CA PRO A 157 -6.42 10.50 4.12
C PRO A 157 -7.43 9.57 4.82
N ALA A 158 -7.35 9.49 6.15
CA ALA A 158 -8.33 8.79 7.00
C ALA A 158 -9.09 9.80 7.89
N LEU A 159 -10.19 9.36 8.48
CA LEU A 159 -10.99 10.15 9.42
C LEU A 159 -10.71 9.68 10.85
N SER A 160 -10.38 10.59 11.76
CA SER A 160 -10.14 10.22 13.16
C SER A 160 -11.43 9.82 13.89
N PHE A 161 -11.30 9.23 15.07
CA PHE A 161 -12.44 9.02 15.97
C PHE A 161 -13.04 10.34 16.52
N SER A 162 -12.28 11.44 16.47
CA SER A 162 -12.73 12.80 16.76
C SER A 162 -13.26 13.55 15.52
N ASN A 163 -13.41 12.86 14.38
CA ASN A 163 -13.82 13.43 13.08
C ASN A 163 -12.86 14.48 12.49
N GLU A 164 -11.59 14.41 12.83
CA GLU A 164 -10.52 15.18 12.20
C GLU A 164 -9.94 14.41 11.01
N VAL A 165 -9.65 15.09 9.91
CA VAL A 165 -8.92 14.47 8.80
C VAL A 165 -7.46 14.29 9.21
N VAL A 166 -6.91 13.10 9.00
CA VAL A 166 -5.51 12.78 9.34
C VAL A 166 -4.82 12.07 8.20
N ASN A 167 -3.56 12.45 7.94
CA ASN A 167 -2.69 11.69 7.07
C ASN A 167 -2.41 10.31 7.70
N THR A 168 -2.41 9.25 6.89
CA THR A 168 -2.14 7.88 7.33
C THR A 168 -1.22 7.17 6.34
N ASP A 169 -0.49 6.19 6.86
CA ASP A 169 0.25 5.24 6.04
C ASP A 169 -0.72 4.32 5.30
N SER A 170 -0.73 4.38 3.97
CA SER A 170 -1.60 3.57 3.14
C SER A 170 -1.25 2.08 3.16
N ASP A 171 0.04 1.73 3.37
CA ASP A 171 0.46 0.33 3.42
C ASP A 171 -0.03 -0.30 4.75
N TRP A 172 -0.02 0.48 5.84
CA TRP A 172 -0.70 0.10 7.08
C TRP A 172 -2.22 -0.02 6.92
N ALA A 173 -2.87 0.97 6.28
CA ALA A 173 -4.31 0.94 6.06
C ALA A 173 -4.74 -0.28 5.23
N VAL A 174 -3.94 -0.66 4.22
CA VAL A 174 -4.14 -1.90 3.44
C VAL A 174 -4.05 -3.14 4.33
N ALA A 175 -3.11 -3.21 5.27
CA ALA A 175 -3.02 -4.36 6.20
C ALA A 175 -4.28 -4.50 7.07
N ILE A 176 -4.78 -3.38 7.63
CA ILE A 176 -6.02 -3.38 8.43
C ILE A 176 -7.24 -3.73 7.58
N MET A 177 -7.32 -3.17 6.37
CA MET A 177 -8.40 -3.45 5.42
C MET A 177 -8.39 -4.90 4.94
N ALA A 178 -7.21 -5.47 4.68
CA ALA A 178 -7.08 -6.87 4.31
C ALA A 178 -7.59 -7.79 5.43
N ALA A 179 -7.24 -7.47 6.68
CA ALA A 179 -7.71 -8.21 7.84
C ALA A 179 -9.24 -8.12 7.99
N ALA A 180 -9.80 -6.91 7.93
CA ALA A 180 -11.23 -6.67 8.07
C ALA A 180 -12.07 -7.34 6.96
N LEU A 181 -11.55 -7.38 5.73
CA LEU A 181 -12.17 -8.04 4.58
C LEU A 181 -11.79 -9.53 4.44
N GLN A 182 -10.97 -10.07 5.36
CA GLN A 182 -10.44 -11.44 5.30
C GLN A 182 -9.74 -11.78 3.97
N VAL A 183 -9.07 -10.80 3.36
CA VAL A 183 -8.34 -10.93 2.10
C VAL A 183 -7.05 -11.73 2.31
N LYS A 184 -6.85 -12.78 1.52
CA LYS A 184 -5.67 -13.67 1.62
C LYS A 184 -4.48 -13.23 0.76
N LYS A 185 -4.72 -12.45 -0.28
CA LYS A 185 -3.72 -12.03 -1.27
C LYS A 185 -3.69 -10.52 -1.41
N VAL A 186 -2.52 -9.91 -1.24
CA VAL A 186 -2.31 -8.48 -1.48
C VAL A 186 -1.21 -8.28 -2.50
N VAL A 187 -1.44 -7.44 -3.51
CA VAL A 187 -0.45 -7.09 -4.53
C VAL A 187 -0.03 -5.64 -4.32
N TYR A 188 1.27 -5.38 -4.22
CA TYR A 188 1.85 -4.05 -4.23
C TYR A 188 2.56 -3.83 -5.57
N LEU A 189 2.21 -2.76 -6.26
CA LEU A 189 2.88 -2.31 -7.47
C LEU A 189 3.70 -1.06 -7.19
N PHE A 190 4.92 -1.02 -7.71
CA PHE A 190 5.81 0.12 -7.62
C PHE A 190 6.68 0.23 -8.87
N ALA A 191 7.40 1.34 -9.03
CA ALA A 191 8.28 1.57 -10.17
C ALA A 191 9.64 0.84 -10.02
N ALA A 192 9.59 -0.43 -9.62
CA ALA A 192 10.74 -1.31 -9.42
C ALA A 192 10.29 -2.78 -9.58
N PRO A 193 11.20 -3.70 -9.94
CA PRO A 193 10.85 -5.11 -10.19
C PRO A 193 10.42 -5.90 -8.94
N GLY A 194 10.75 -5.42 -7.74
CA GLY A 194 10.50 -6.10 -6.47
C GLY A 194 11.39 -5.51 -5.38
N LEU A 195 11.70 -6.31 -4.35
CA LEU A 195 12.78 -5.99 -3.41
C LEU A 195 14.12 -6.35 -4.04
N LEU A 196 15.01 -5.38 -4.13
CA LEU A 196 16.40 -5.56 -4.52
C LEU A 196 17.27 -5.60 -3.25
N LYS A 197 18.26 -6.50 -3.19
CA LYS A 197 19.29 -6.44 -2.14
C LYS A 197 20.23 -5.25 -2.33
N ASP A 198 20.44 -4.88 -3.59
CA ASP A 198 21.20 -3.72 -4.02
C ASP A 198 20.42 -2.99 -5.12
N ILE A 199 20.11 -1.71 -4.87
CA ILE A 199 19.26 -0.90 -5.75
C ILE A 199 19.90 -0.64 -7.11
N ASP A 200 21.22 -0.66 -7.19
CA ASP A 200 22.00 -0.39 -8.40
C ASP A 200 22.21 -1.67 -9.24
N GLU A 201 21.88 -2.84 -8.69
CA GLU A 201 22.03 -4.16 -9.32
C GLU A 201 20.66 -4.83 -9.53
N PRO A 202 20.05 -4.73 -10.73
CA PRO A 202 18.73 -5.33 -11.02
C PRO A 202 18.67 -6.85 -10.84
N THR A 203 19.82 -7.53 -10.96
CA THR A 203 19.97 -8.98 -10.75
C THR A 203 19.83 -9.38 -9.28
N SER A 204 19.92 -8.41 -8.35
CA SER A 204 19.80 -8.62 -6.90
C SER A 204 18.36 -8.80 -6.40
N LEU A 205 17.41 -9.00 -7.32
CA LEU A 205 15.99 -9.22 -7.03
C LEU A 205 15.78 -10.43 -6.12
N VAL A 206 15.18 -10.18 -4.97
CA VAL A 206 14.73 -11.22 -4.05
C VAL A 206 13.42 -11.80 -4.58
N LYS A 207 13.44 -13.03 -5.09
CA LYS A 207 12.24 -13.67 -5.65
C LYS A 207 11.24 -14.10 -4.59
N HIS A 208 11.73 -14.63 -3.47
CA HIS A 208 10.89 -15.14 -2.39
C HIS A 208 11.45 -14.73 -1.03
N ILE A 209 10.53 -14.39 -0.11
CA ILE A 209 10.81 -14.11 1.29
C ILE A 209 9.85 -14.95 2.12
N GLU A 210 10.40 -15.79 2.99
CA GLU A 210 9.62 -16.45 4.04
C GLU A 210 9.09 -15.38 5.02
N ALA A 211 7.80 -15.41 5.31
CA ALA A 211 7.15 -14.42 6.18
C ALA A 211 7.85 -14.29 7.54
N GLU A 212 8.36 -15.40 8.08
CA GLU A 212 9.08 -15.49 9.35
C GLU A 212 10.45 -14.80 9.29
N LYS A 213 11.04 -14.65 8.10
CA LYS A 213 12.36 -14.04 7.86
C LYS A 213 12.26 -12.63 7.30
N ILE A 214 11.07 -12.03 7.28
CA ILE A 214 10.86 -10.71 6.65
C ILE A 214 11.72 -9.60 7.30
N ASP A 215 12.02 -9.73 8.60
CA ASP A 215 12.85 -8.76 9.32
C ASP A 215 14.31 -8.76 8.85
N ASP A 216 14.82 -9.91 8.35
CA ASP A 216 16.18 -10.03 7.79
C ASP A 216 16.38 -9.15 6.55
N TYR A 217 15.26 -8.70 5.95
CA TYR A 217 15.27 -7.86 4.76
C TYR A 217 15.13 -6.37 5.06
N LEU A 218 14.88 -5.97 6.31
CA LEU A 218 14.84 -4.56 6.71
C LEU A 218 16.15 -3.79 6.42
N PRO A 219 17.35 -4.37 6.56
CA PRO A 219 18.61 -3.69 6.21
C PRO A 219 18.73 -3.32 4.73
N PHE A 220 18.16 -4.13 3.82
CA PHE A 220 18.14 -3.84 2.38
C PHE A 220 17.06 -2.81 2.00
N ALA A 221 16.16 -2.47 2.93
CA ALA A 221 15.04 -1.58 2.69
C ALA A 221 15.35 -0.14 3.16
N GLN A 222 15.73 0.73 2.23
CA GLN A 222 15.97 2.15 2.53
C GLN A 222 14.72 3.03 2.35
N GLY A 223 14.63 4.09 3.16
CA GLY A 223 13.59 5.13 3.06
C GLY A 223 12.16 4.58 3.02
N ARG A 224 11.44 4.82 1.92
CA ARG A 224 10.05 4.38 1.73
C ARG A 224 9.92 2.84 1.65
N MET A 225 10.96 2.13 1.24
CA MET A 225 10.92 0.66 1.17
C MET A 225 10.80 0.04 2.56
N LYS A 226 11.41 0.64 3.59
CA LYS A 226 11.29 0.17 4.98
C LYS A 226 9.83 0.12 5.44
N ARG A 227 9.03 1.13 5.08
CA ARG A 227 7.59 1.15 5.37
C ARG A 227 6.82 0.06 4.64
N LYS A 228 7.23 -0.28 3.41
CA LYS A 228 6.64 -1.38 2.64
C LYS A 228 6.87 -2.72 3.30
N VAL A 229 8.10 -2.99 3.74
CA VAL A 229 8.43 -4.20 4.50
C VAL A 229 7.58 -4.27 5.77
N LEU A 230 7.50 -3.18 6.55
CA LEU A 230 6.69 -3.14 7.77
C LEU A 230 5.18 -3.32 7.51
N GLY A 231 4.66 -2.76 6.42
CA GLY A 231 3.26 -2.94 6.00
C GLY A 231 2.97 -4.37 5.57
N ALA A 232 3.87 -4.98 4.79
CA ALA A 232 3.75 -6.39 4.38
C ALA A 232 3.82 -7.33 5.59
N LYS A 233 4.76 -7.10 6.52
CA LYS A 233 4.84 -7.80 7.79
C LYS A 233 3.52 -7.72 8.53
N LYS A 234 2.97 -6.51 8.69
CA LYS A 234 1.71 -6.31 9.41
C LYS A 234 0.55 -7.03 8.74
N ALA A 235 0.47 -7.00 7.42
CA ALA A 235 -0.56 -7.71 6.65
C ALA A 235 -0.49 -9.23 6.91
N LEU A 236 0.70 -9.81 6.86
CA LEU A 236 0.93 -11.24 7.13
C LEU A 236 0.53 -11.60 8.56
N GLU A 237 0.96 -10.83 9.56
CA GLU A 237 0.56 -10.98 10.97
C GLU A 237 -0.96 -10.97 11.16
N LEU A 238 -1.68 -10.19 10.36
CA LEU A 238 -3.14 -10.04 10.44
C LEU A 238 -3.92 -11.03 9.55
N GLY A 239 -3.26 -12.04 9.00
CA GLY A 239 -3.93 -13.17 8.32
C GLY A 239 -3.93 -13.13 6.80
N VAL A 240 -3.24 -12.16 6.18
CA VAL A 240 -2.85 -12.29 4.76
C VAL A 240 -1.90 -13.47 4.63
N GLU A 241 -2.09 -14.30 3.60
CA GLU A 241 -1.28 -15.49 3.36
C GLU A 241 -0.10 -15.18 2.44
N VAL A 242 -0.33 -14.35 1.43
CA VAL A 242 0.69 -13.98 0.44
C VAL A 242 0.63 -12.50 0.11
N VAL A 243 1.80 -11.86 0.13
CA VAL A 243 2.02 -10.50 -0.37
C VAL A 243 2.90 -10.59 -1.61
N TYR A 244 2.41 -10.06 -2.73
CA TYR A 244 3.13 -9.98 -3.99
C TYR A 244 3.62 -8.55 -4.22
N TRP A 245 4.86 -8.42 -4.64
CA TRP A 245 5.53 -7.16 -4.94
C TRP A 245 5.96 -7.20 -6.40
N GLY A 246 5.36 -6.33 -7.21
CA GLY A 246 5.54 -6.32 -8.66
C GLY A 246 5.81 -4.94 -9.24
N ASP A 247 6.20 -4.95 -10.52
CA ASP A 247 6.54 -3.75 -11.27
C ASP A 247 5.29 -3.13 -11.93
N GLY A 248 4.95 -1.91 -11.57
CA GLY A 248 3.84 -1.17 -12.16
C GLY A 248 4.15 -0.52 -13.52
N ARG A 249 5.35 -0.72 -14.07
CA ARG A 249 5.79 -0.15 -15.36
C ARG A 249 5.55 -1.09 -16.54
N VAL A 250 5.37 -2.38 -16.27
CA VAL A 250 5.28 -3.43 -17.29
C VAL A 250 3.84 -3.78 -17.63
N GLU A 251 3.64 -4.46 -18.75
CA GLU A 251 2.34 -5.01 -19.12
C GLU A 251 1.90 -6.11 -18.15
N ASN A 252 0.59 -6.22 -17.93
CA ASN A 252 -0.02 -7.17 -17.00
C ASN A 252 0.63 -7.15 -15.59
N PRO A 253 0.79 -5.97 -14.96
CA PRO A 253 1.61 -5.84 -13.76
C PRO A 253 1.02 -6.55 -12.53
N VAL A 254 -0.32 -6.60 -12.39
CA VAL A 254 -1.01 -7.29 -11.30
C VAL A 254 -0.99 -8.80 -11.51
N THR A 255 -1.44 -9.27 -12.68
CA THR A 255 -1.50 -10.70 -13.00
C THR A 255 -0.10 -11.30 -13.09
N GLY A 256 0.88 -10.55 -13.60
CA GLY A 256 2.29 -10.93 -13.58
C GLY A 256 2.81 -11.13 -12.15
N ALA A 257 2.54 -10.19 -11.25
CA ALA A 257 2.94 -10.31 -9.84
C ALA A 257 2.31 -11.54 -9.18
N LEU A 258 1.02 -11.80 -9.43
CA LEU A 258 0.31 -12.99 -8.94
C LEU A 258 0.91 -14.31 -9.48
N ARG A 259 1.58 -14.28 -10.63
CA ARG A 259 2.33 -15.42 -11.21
C ARG A 259 3.78 -15.52 -10.70
N GLY A 260 4.19 -14.66 -9.77
CA GLY A 260 5.54 -14.65 -9.19
C GLY A 260 6.54 -13.73 -9.90
N ASN A 261 6.10 -12.86 -10.82
CA ASN A 261 6.98 -11.84 -11.39
C ASN A 261 7.24 -10.73 -10.36
N GLY A 262 8.35 -10.86 -9.66
CA GLY A 262 8.83 -9.87 -8.68
C GLY A 262 9.27 -10.55 -7.38
N THR A 263 8.83 -10.03 -6.25
CA THR A 263 9.07 -10.61 -4.92
C THR A 263 7.77 -11.17 -4.35
N THR A 264 7.79 -12.43 -3.91
CA THR A 264 6.66 -13.06 -3.21
C THR A 264 7.01 -13.26 -1.74
N ILE A 265 6.16 -12.77 -0.84
CA ILE A 265 6.31 -12.95 0.60
C ILE A 265 5.18 -13.83 1.08
N SER A 266 5.50 -14.99 1.65
CA SER A 266 4.50 -15.98 2.06
C SER A 266 5.00 -16.80 3.24
N ARG A 267 4.07 -17.33 4.04
CA ARG A 267 4.41 -18.35 5.04
C ARG A 267 4.86 -19.63 4.33
N THR A 268 5.86 -20.30 4.88
CA THR A 268 6.26 -21.62 4.38
C THR A 268 5.09 -22.57 4.56
N THR A 269 4.50 -23.05 3.45
CA THR A 269 3.66 -24.25 3.51
C THR A 269 4.55 -25.39 3.97
N ILE A 270 4.32 -25.89 5.19
CA ILE A 270 4.85 -27.20 5.60
C ILE A 270 4.19 -28.22 4.66
N SER A 271 4.85 -28.53 3.55
CA SER A 271 4.47 -29.64 2.68
C SER A 271 4.86 -30.93 3.39
N GLY A 272 4.07 -31.32 4.39
CA GLY A 272 4.09 -32.65 4.98
C GLY A 272 3.41 -33.62 4.02
N SER A 273 4.18 -34.21 3.11
CA SER A 273 3.85 -35.52 2.56
C SER A 273 5.08 -36.40 2.64
N THR A 274 5.14 -37.17 3.72
CA THR A 274 6.05 -38.29 3.90
C THR A 274 5.72 -39.31 2.83
N ILE A 275 6.54 -39.40 1.78
CA ILE A 275 6.51 -40.56 0.89
C ILE A 275 7.11 -41.71 1.70
N SER A 276 6.25 -42.57 2.24
CA SER A 276 6.65 -43.87 2.76
C SER A 276 7.14 -44.71 1.59
N GLY A 277 8.46 -44.77 1.39
CA GLY A 277 9.09 -45.77 0.54
C GLY A 277 8.89 -47.15 1.15
N ALA A 278 7.80 -47.82 0.77
CA ALA A 278 7.64 -49.25 1.00
C ALA A 278 8.71 -49.98 0.17
N LYS A 279 9.65 -50.61 0.88
CA LYS A 279 10.58 -51.59 0.31
C LYS A 279 9.79 -52.80 -0.18
N THR A 280 9.75 -53.02 -1.49
CA THR A 280 9.37 -54.32 -2.04
C THR A 280 10.62 -55.19 -2.07
N LYS A 281 10.67 -56.19 -1.17
CA LYS A 281 11.44 -57.41 -1.37
C LYS A 281 10.59 -58.34 -2.24
N LEU A 282 11.13 -58.74 -3.38
CA LEU A 282 11.21 -60.12 -3.90
C LEU A 282 12.08 -60.10 -5.16
#